data_AF-A0A969TFN9-F1
#
_entry.id   AF-A0A969TFN9-F1
#
_cell.length_a   1.000
_cell.length_b   1.000
_cell.length_c   1.000
_cell.angle_alpha   90.00
_cell.angle_beta   90.00
_cell.angle_gamma   90.00
#
_symmetry.space_group_name_H-M   'P 1'
#
loop_
_entity.id
_entity.type
_entity.pdbx_description
1 polymer ?
#
loop_
_entity_poly.entity_id
_entity_poly.type
_entity_poly.pdbx_seq_one_letter_code
_entity_poly.pdbx_strand_id
1 'polypeptide(L)' 'MERKQIEAVLRTSEAKYRAVIDDQTELICRFAPDGTLSFVNQAWCRYFGQTETDLIGRTIQSFLPKQSRLFCLMSLPG' A
#
# COMPACT_ATOMS: atom_id res chain seq x y z
N MET A 1 -0.35 -21.34 24.69
CA MET A 1 0.03 -21.70 23.30
C MET A 1 -0.82 -20.96 22.25
N GLU A 2 -2.03 -20.50 22.59
CA GLU A 2 -2.94 -19.78 21.68
C GLU A 2 -2.37 -18.54 20.98
N ARG A 3 -1.68 -17.63 21.69
CA ARG A 3 -1.17 -16.39 21.06
C ARG A 3 -0.21 -16.66 19.89
N LYS A 4 0.67 -17.66 20.04
CA LYS A 4 1.63 -18.03 18.99
C LYS A 4 0.96 -18.68 17.78
N GLN A 5 -0.13 -19.42 17.98
CA GLN A 5 -0.89 -20.02 16.90
C GLN A 5 -1.70 -18.97 16.14
N ILE A 6 -2.30 -18.01 16.85
CA ILE A 6 -3.01 -16.87 16.23
C ILE A 6 -2.05 -16.03 15.38
N GLU A 7 -0.86 -15.70 15.90
CA GLU A 7 0.16 -14.96 15.13
C GLU A 7 0.67 -15.75 13.92
N ALA A 8 0.86 -17.07 14.03
CA ALA A 8 1.33 -17.89 12.91
C ALA A 8 0.30 -17.98 11.79
N VAL A 9 -0.99 -18.13 12.13
CA VAL A 9 -2.09 -18.11 11.16
C VAL A 9 -2.20 -16.73 10.51
N LEU A 10 -2.05 -15.65 11.29
CA LEU A 10 -2.09 -14.27 10.79
C LEU A 10 -0.92 -13.97 9.84
N ARG A 11 0.30 -14.40 10.18
CA ARG A 11 1.47 -14.27 9.29
C ARG A 11 1.30 -15.06 8.00
N THR A 12 0.73 -16.25 8.08
CA THR A 12 0.56 -17.11 6.91
C THR A 12 -0.52 -16.56 5.98
N SER A 13 -1.61 -16.01 6.53
CA SER A 13 -2.64 -15.35 5.74
C SER A 13 -2.12 -14.04 5.12
N GLU A 14 -1.34 -13.26 5.85
CA GLU A 14 -0.73 -12.02 5.35
C GLU A 14 0.31 -12.29 4.25
N ALA A 15 1.12 -13.34 4.40
CA ALA A 15 2.07 -13.77 3.37
C ALA A 15 1.36 -14.27 2.10
N LYS A 16 0.26 -15.04 2.24
CA LYS A 16 -0.57 -15.45 1.10
C LYS A 16 -1.21 -14.25 0.41
N TYR A 17 -1.70 -13.28 1.19
CA TYR A 17 -2.30 -12.06 0.64
C TYR A 17 -1.28 -11.22 -0.12
N ARG A 18 -0.06 -11.05 0.44
CA ARG A 18 1.07 -10.40 -0.26
C ARG A 18 1.45 -11.13 -1.55
N ALA A 19 1.56 -12.46 -1.52
CA ALA A 19 1.94 -13.25 -2.70
C ALA A 19 0.93 -13.12 -3.86
N VAL A 20 -0.37 -13.10 -3.56
CA VAL A 20 -1.42 -12.91 -4.58
C VAL A 20 -1.36 -11.51 -5.18
N ILE A 21 -1.10 -10.48 -4.36
CA ILE A 21 -1.08 -9.08 -4.79
C ILE A 21 0.19 -8.72 -5.55
N ASP A 22 1.33 -9.32 -5.21
CA ASP A 22 2.62 -9.03 -5.85
C ASP A 22 2.75 -9.63 -7.26
N ASP A 23 1.96 -10.67 -7.56
CA ASP A 23 1.87 -11.30 -8.89
C ASP A 23 1.00 -10.47 -9.87
N GLN A 24 0.16 -9.56 -9.35
CA GLN A 24 -0.66 -8.69 -10.19
C GLN A 24 0.19 -7.60 -10.87
N THR A 25 -0.21 -7.22 -12.09
CA THR A 25 0.42 -6.15 -12.87
C THR A 25 -0.08 -4.76 -12.49
N GLU A 26 -1.25 -4.67 -11.88
CA GLU A 26 -1.87 -3.43 -11.45
C GLU A 26 -1.13 -2.81 -10.26
N LEU A 27 -1.08 -1.47 -10.26
CA LEU A 27 -0.49 -0.71 -9.17
C LEU A 27 -1.48 -0.69 -8.00
N ILE A 28 -1.11 -1.29 -6.88
CA ILE A 28 -1.94 -1.36 -5.68
C ILE A 28 -1.25 -0.60 -4.55
N CYS A 29 -1.98 0.30 -3.91
CA CYS A 29 -1.53 0.99 -2.71
C CYS A 29 -2.66 1.12 -1.68
N ARG A 30 -2.28 1.34 -0.43
CA ARG A 30 -3.15 1.78 0.66
C ARG A 30 -2.55 3.02 1.29
N PHE A 31 -3.40 3.95 1.66
CA PHE A 31 -3.00 5.16 2.37
C PHE A 31 -3.98 5.48 3.50
N ALA A 32 -3.49 6.18 4.51
CA ALA A 32 -4.27 6.73 5.61
C ALA A 32 -5.10 7.94 5.15
N PRO A 33 -6.06 8.44 5.97
CA PRO A 33 -6.91 9.58 5.60
C PRO A 33 -6.15 10.87 5.29
N ASP A 34 -4.93 11.03 5.80
CA ASP A 34 -4.01 12.14 5.47
C ASP A 34 -3.28 11.93 4.13
N GLY A 35 -3.54 10.82 3.45
CA GLY A 35 -2.89 10.41 2.20
C GLY A 35 -1.56 9.69 2.40
N THR A 36 -1.14 9.41 3.62
CA THR A 36 0.13 8.73 3.91
C THR A 36 0.08 7.25 3.52
N LEU A 37 0.97 6.83 2.62
CA LEU A 37 1.08 5.45 2.16
C LEU A 37 1.42 4.51 3.31
N SER A 38 0.55 3.51 3.52
CA SER A 38 0.71 2.43 4.50
C SER A 38 1.01 1.08 3.86
N PHE A 39 0.76 0.94 2.55
CA PHE A 39 1.10 -0.25 1.78
C PHE A 39 1.26 0.09 0.30
N VAL A 40 2.19 -0.59 -0.37
CA VAL A 40 2.35 -0.61 -1.83
C VAL A 40 2.73 -2.03 -2.25
N ASN A 41 2.24 -2.51 -3.40
CA ASN A 41 2.65 -3.80 -3.94
C ASN A 41 3.96 -3.71 -4.74
N GLN A 42 4.54 -4.85 -5.09
CA GLN A 42 5.75 -4.90 -5.91
C GLN A 42 5.58 -4.25 -7.30
N ALA A 43 4.38 -4.31 -7.89
CA ALA A 43 4.13 -3.63 -9.17
C ALA A 43 4.30 -2.11 -9.04
N TRP A 44 3.81 -1.51 -7.95
CA TRP A 44 4.02 -0.10 -7.62
C TRP A 44 5.51 0.24 -7.50
N CYS A 45 6.26 -0.55 -6.74
CA CYS A 45 7.71 -0.38 -6.56
C CYS A 45 8.45 -0.42 -7.91
N ARG A 46 8.14 -1.42 -8.76
CA ARG A 46 8.71 -1.57 -10.10
C ARG A 46 8.37 -0.38 -11.01
N TYR A 47 7.12 0.07 -11.00
CA TYR A 47 6.65 1.16 -11.85
C TYR A 47 7.31 2.51 -11.50
N PHE A 48 7.45 2.81 -10.21
CA PHE A 48 8.04 4.07 -9.73
C PHE A 48 9.56 3.99 -9.47
N GLY A 49 10.18 2.82 -9.68
CA GLY A 49 11.61 2.62 -9.47
C GLY A 49 12.07 2.88 -8.03
N GLN A 50 11.21 2.64 -7.05
CA GLN A 50 11.43 2.92 -5.63
C GLN A 50 11.16 1.68 -4.78
N THR A 51 11.80 1.58 -3.62
CA THR A 51 11.55 0.47 -2.70
C THR A 51 10.31 0.73 -1.84
N GLU A 52 9.66 -0.32 -1.32
CA GLU A 52 8.55 -0.19 -0.37
C GLU A 52 8.96 0.72 0.80
N THR A 53 10.16 0.52 1.35
CA THR A 53 10.71 1.33 2.46
C THR A 53 10.87 2.81 2.15
N ASP A 54 11.11 3.19 0.89
CA ASP A 54 11.22 4.60 0.49
C ASP A 54 9.84 5.25 0.27
N LEU A 55 8.83 4.41 -0.01
CA LEU A 55 7.49 4.82 -0.39
C LEU A 55 6.56 4.92 0.83
N ILE A 56 6.66 3.99 1.78
CA ILE A 56 5.86 4.01 3.00
C ILE A 56 6.15 5.30 3.79
N GLY A 57 5.10 5.95 4.28
CA GLY A 57 5.21 7.24 4.97
C GLY A 57 5.18 8.46 4.03
N ARG A 58 5.27 8.27 2.71
CA ARG A 58 5.06 9.36 1.74
C ARG A 58 3.58 9.59 1.46
N THR A 59 3.23 10.79 1.03
CA THR A 59 1.86 11.07 0.60
C THR A 59 1.60 10.57 -0.83
N ILE A 60 0.42 9.98 -1.06
CA ILE A 60 -0.05 9.55 -2.38
C ILE A 60 -0.04 10.70 -3.40
N GLN A 61 -0.17 11.94 -2.94
CA GLN A 61 -0.18 13.14 -3.78
C GLN A 61 1.11 13.36 -4.58
N SER A 62 2.25 12.84 -4.10
CA SER A 62 3.54 12.92 -4.79
C SER A 62 3.57 12.08 -6.07
N PHE A 63 2.68 11.10 -6.19
CA PHE A 63 2.60 10.17 -7.32
C PHE A 63 1.46 10.50 -8.29
N LEU A 64 0.63 11.49 -7.95
CA LEU A 64 -0.49 11.95 -8.78
C LEU A 64 -0.12 13.22 -9.57
N PRO A 65 -0.57 13.35 -10.83
CA PRO A 65 -0.51 14.62 -11.55
C PRO A 65 -1.19 15.74 -10.76
N LYS A 66 -0.68 16.98 -10.85
CA LYS A 66 -1.20 18.12 -10.07
C LYS A 66 -2.72 18.30 -10.17
N GLN A 67 -3.24 18.02 -11.37
CA GLN A 67 -4.64 18.12 -11.77
C GLN A 67 -5.55 17.15 -10.99
N SER A 68 -5.02 15.98 -10.67
CA SER A 68 -5.77 14.87 -10.06
C SER A 68 -5.73 14.89 -8.53
N ARG A 69 -4.90 15.74 -7.93
CA ARG A 69 -4.74 15.81 -6.47
C ARG A 69 -6.00 16.28 -5.75
N LEU A 70 -6.75 17.22 -6.35
CA LEU A 70 -7.98 17.74 -5.75
C LEU A 70 -9.06 16.66 -5.59
N PHE A 71 -9.21 15.80 -6.60
CA PHE A 71 -10.18 14.70 -6.60
C PHE A 71 -9.89 13.66 -5.52
N CYS A 72 -8.60 13.39 -5.28
CA CYS A 72 -8.16 12.46 -4.25
C CYS A 72 -8.44 13.02 -2.84
N LEU A 73 -8.18 14.31 -2.58
CA LEU A 73 -8.49 14.94 -1.28
C LEU A 73 -10.00 14.94 -0.95
N MET A 74 -10.86 15.16 -1.94
CA MET A 74 -12.31 15.21 -1.71
C MET A 74 -12.92 13.85 -1.37
N SER A 75 -12.19 12.75 -1.61
CA SER A 75 -12.64 11.39 -1.36
C SER A 75 -12.15 10.84 0.00
N LEU A 76 -11.29 11.59 0.70
CA LEU A 76 -10.76 11.21 2.00
C LEU A 76 -11.74 11.72 3.09
N PRO A 77 -12.19 10.85 4.02
CA PRO A 77 -13.00 11.31 5.14
C PRO A 77 -12.16 12.28 6.01
N GLY A 78 -12.72 13.46 6.26
CA GLY A 78 -12.11 14.50 7.09
C GLY A 78 -12.03 14.14 8.56
#